data_AF-A0A225E4T2-F1
#
_entry.id   AF-A0A225E4T2-F1
#
_cell.length_a   1.000
_cell.length_b   1.000
_cell.length_c   1.000
_cell.angle_alpha   90.00
_cell.angle_beta   90.00
_cell.angle_gamma   90.00
#
_symmetry.space_group_name_H-M   'P 1'
#
loop_
_entity.id
_entity.type
_entity.pdbx_description
1 polymer ?
#
loop_
_entity_poly.entity_id
_entity_poly.type
_entity_poly.pdbx_seq_one_letter_code
_entity_poly.pdbx_strand_id
1 'polypeptide(L)' 'MGDRVVRNPATWVPNDFDSWGRGEGVGVVVEPPFALDAPDVDVRWPGGRCFEAVSGLLPAPPD' A
#
# COMPACT_ATOMS: atom_id res chain seq x y z
N MET A 1 -0.15 -5.87 10.65
CA MET A 1 0.46 -4.55 10.91
C MET A 1 1.95 -4.74 11.07
N GLY A 2 2.76 -3.94 10.37
CA GLY A 2 4.20 -4.17 10.21
C GLY A 2 4.55 -5.02 8.99
N ASP A 3 3.55 -5.50 8.25
CA ASP A 3 3.73 -6.29 7.04
C ASP A 3 4.35 -5.41 5.94
N ARG A 4 5.42 -5.91 5.32
CA ARG A 4 6.08 -5.23 4.21
C ARG A 4 5.42 -5.64 2.91
N VAL A 5 5.08 -4.66 2.07
CA VAL A 5 4.37 -4.88 0.82
C VAL A 5 5.02 -4.12 -0.33
N VAL A 6 4.82 -4.63 -1.54
CA VAL A 6 5.11 -3.93 -2.80
C VAL A 6 3.84 -3.89 -3.64
N ARG A 7 3.81 -2.97 -4.60
CA ARG A 7 2.74 -2.89 -5.59
C ARG A 7 2.61 -4.19 -6.38
N ASN A 8 1.38 -4.69 -6.54
CA ASN A 8 1.07 -5.79 -7.45
C ASN A 8 0.79 -5.25 -8.87
N PRO A 9 1.72 -5.34 -9.84
CA PRO A 9 1.49 -4.80 -11.18
C PRO A 9 0.36 -5.50 -11.95
N ALA A 10 -0.08 -6.69 -11.54
CA ALA A 10 -1.14 -7.42 -12.22
C ALA A 10 -2.55 -6.92 -11.87
N THR A 11 -2.72 -6.31 -10.69
CA THR A 11 -4.02 -5.93 -10.12
C THR A 11 -4.07 -4.49 -9.61
N TRP A 12 -2.95 -3.76 -9.68
CA TRP A 12 -2.91 -2.35 -9.29
C TRP A 12 -3.89 -1.54 -10.12
N VAL A 13 -4.74 -0.79 -9.43
CA VAL A 13 -5.63 0.19 -10.04
C VAL A 13 -4.99 1.56 -9.85
N PRO A 14 -4.53 2.22 -10.93
CA PRO A 14 -3.90 3.52 -10.80
C PRO A 14 -4.84 4.57 -10.19
N ASN A 15 -4.27 5.48 -9.41
CA ASN A 15 -5.00 6.58 -8.79
C ASN A 15 -4.14 7.86 -8.72
N ASP A 16 -4.77 8.98 -8.35
CA ASP A 16 -4.09 10.28 -8.34
C ASP A 16 -2.86 10.34 -7.40
N PHE A 17 -2.81 9.46 -6.39
CA PHE A 17 -1.70 9.40 -5.45
C PHE A 17 -0.45 8.71 -6.02
N ASP A 18 -0.55 7.95 -7.12
CA ASP A 18 0.62 7.38 -7.81
C ASP A 18 1.58 8.50 -8.24
N SER A 19 1.04 9.68 -8.61
CA SER A 19 1.84 10.85 -8.99
C SER A 19 2.72 11.39 -7.85
N TRP A 20 2.48 10.97 -6.60
CA TRP A 20 3.25 11.35 -5.42
C TRP A 20 4.30 10.28 -5.04
N GLY A 21 4.52 9.26 -5.89
CA GLY A 21 5.46 8.17 -5.63
C GLY A 21 4.92 7.11 -4.66
N ARG A 22 3.59 6.96 -4.55
CA ARG A 22 2.96 5.87 -3.79
C ARG A 22 2.96 4.58 -4.59
N GLY A 23 3.03 3.44 -3.91
CA GLY A 23 3.23 2.14 -4.54
C GLY A 23 4.64 1.92 -5.12
N GLU A 24 5.57 2.87 -4.99
CA GLU A 24 6.97 2.73 -5.37
C GLU A 24 7.83 2.26 -4.19
N GLY A 25 8.68 1.27 -4.43
CA GLY A 25 9.50 0.65 -3.38
C GLY A 25 8.70 -0.24 -2.43
N VAL A 26 9.19 -0.36 -1.20
CA VAL A 26 8.57 -1.20 -0.15
C VAL A 26 7.75 -0.33 0.79
N GLY A 27 6.45 -0.61 0.85
CA GLY A 27 5.52 -0.03 1.82
C GLY A 27 5.42 -0.90 3.08
N VAL A 28 4.89 -0.30 4.14
CA VAL A 28 4.59 -0.99 5.40
C VAL A 28 3.13 -0.78 5.77
N VAL A 29 2.40 -1.87 6.03
CA VAL A 29 1.03 -1.82 6.51
C VAL A 29 1.00 -1.30 7.95
N VAL A 30 0.30 -0.20 8.19
CA VAL A 30 0.23 0.50 9.48
C VAL A 30 -1.21 0.57 9.98
N GLU A 31 -1.36 0.84 11.27
CA GLU A 31 -2.69 0.97 11.86
C GLU A 31 -3.40 2.23 11.34
N PRO A 32 -4.61 2.09 10.77
CA PRO A 32 -5.31 3.22 10.19
C PRO A 32 -5.77 4.19 11.29
N PRO A 33 -5.84 5.50 11.00
CA PRO A 33 -6.28 6.51 11.97
C PRO A 33 -7.80 6.47 12.25
N PHE A 34 -8.56 5.68 11.49
CA PHE A 34 -9.99 5.46 11.61
C PHE A 34 -10.35 4.10 11.01
N ALA A 35 -11.59 3.63 11.20
CA ALA A 35 -12.06 2.39 10.60
C ALA A 35 -12.10 2.51 9.06
N LEU A 36 -11.50 1.54 8.37
CA LEU A 36 -11.55 1.43 6.91
C LEU A 36 -12.62 0.44 6.49
N ASP A 37 -13.19 0.67 5.32
CA ASP A 37 -14.02 -0.32 4.66
C ASP A 37 -13.13 -1.45 4.13
N ALA A 38 -13.54 -2.70 4.35
CA ALA A 38 -12.82 -3.83 3.80
C ALA A 38 -12.98 -3.85 2.26
N PRO A 39 -11.94 -4.20 1.48
CA PRO A 39 -10.66 -4.78 1.90
C PRO A 39 -9.47 -3.80 1.85
N ASP A 40 -9.65 -2.57 2.34
CA ASP A 40 -8.57 -1.57 2.32
C ASP A 40 -7.69 -1.63 3.57
N VAL A 41 -6.40 -1.35 3.38
CA VAL A 41 -5.41 -1.22 4.45
C VAL A 41 -4.68 0.09 4.32
N ASP A 42 -4.15 0.59 5.44
CA ASP A 42 -3.32 1.78 5.43
C ASP A 42 -1.86 1.40 5.24
N VAL A 43 -1.23 1.94 4.21
CA VAL A 43 0.15 1.66 3.83
C VAL A 43 0.97 2.94 3.88
N ARG A 44 2.10 2.89 4.59
CA ARG A 44 3.13 3.92 4.54
C ARG A 44 4.18 3.53 3.49
N TRP A 45 4.15 4.21 2.36
CA TRP A 45 5.17 4.16 1.31
C TRP A 45 6.29 5.17 1.57
N PRO A 46 7.45 5.06 0.90
CA PRO A 46 8.49 6.09 0.93
C PRO A 46 7.98 7.47 0.48
N GLY A 47 7.14 7.52 -0.55
CA GLY A 47 6.53 8.75 -1.08
C GLY A 47 5.32 9.27 -0.30
N GLY A 48 4.86 8.57 0.74
CA GLY A 48 3.75 9.01 1.58
C GLY A 48 2.81 7.90 2.00
N ARG A 49 1.74 8.26 2.72
CA ARG A 49 0.78 7.32 3.30
C ARG A 49 -0.53 7.29 2.49
N CYS A 50 -1.07 6.11 2.20
CA CYS A 50 -2.33 5.92 1.48
C CYS A 50 -3.13 4.74 2.03
N PHE A 51 -4.42 4.72 1.74
CA PHE A 51 -5.23 3.52 1.83
C PHE A 51 -5.15 2.78 0.50
N GLU A 52 -4.86 1.49 0.57
CA GLU A 52 -4.64 0.62 -0.58
C GLU A 52 -5.55 -0.60 -0.47
N ALA A 53 -6.16 -0.98 -1.58
CA ALA A 53 -6.87 -2.25 -1.65
C ALA A 53 -5.87 -3.40 -1.50
N VAL A 54 -6.16 -4.35 -0.61
CA VAL A 54 -5.29 -5.52 -0.37
C VAL A 54 -4.99 -6.29 -1.65
N SER A 55 -5.94 -6.33 -2.60
CA SER A 55 -5.75 -7.00 -3.90
C SER A 55 -4.64 -6.37 -4.76
N GLY A 56 -4.34 -5.09 -4.57
CA GLY A 56 -3.28 -4.35 -5.26
C GLY A 56 -1.89 -4.55 -4.66
N LEU A 57 -1.75 -5.36 -3.61
CA LEU A 57 -0.50 -5.52 -2.87
C LEU A 57 0.04 -6.96 -3.01
N LEU A 58 1.37 -7.08 -2.99
CA LEU A 58 2.09 -8.33 -2.81
C LEU A 58 2.99 -8.22 -1.57
N PRO A 59 3.29 -9.34 -0.87
CA PRO A 59 4.34 -9.34 0.14
C PRO A 59 5.67 -8.86 -0.45
N ALA A 60 6.37 -7.98 0.26
CA ALA A 60 7.72 -7.59 -0.14
C ALA A 60 8.69 -8.76 0.07
N PRO A 61 9.70 -8.93 -0.81
CA PRO A 61 10.76 -9.90 -0.56
C PRO A 61 11.51 -9.61 0.74
N PRO A 62 12.08 -10.63 1.40
CA PRO A 62 12.98 -10.42 2.52
C PRO A 62 14.20 -9.61 2.07
N ASP A 63 14.82 -8.89 3.02
CA ASP A 63 16.04 -8.11 2.79
C ASP A 63 17.25 -8.99 2.45
#